data_AF-A0A4Q6FUP9-F1
#
_entry.id   AF-A0A4Q6FUP9-F1
#
_cell.length_a   1.000
_cell.length_b   1.000
_cell.length_c   1.000
_cell.angle_alpha   90.00
_cell.angle_beta   90.00
_cell.angle_gamma   90.00
#
_symmetry.space_group_name_H-M   'P 1'
#
loop_
_entity.id
_entity.type
_entity.pdbx_description
1 polymer ?
#
loop_
_entity_poly.entity_id
_entity_poly.type
_entity_poly.pdbx_seq_one_letter_code
_entity_poly.pdbx_strand_id
1 'polypeptide(L)'
;MKLKVLKTWVSKDFTIIFQASPVAPKELGLPKKIHMLLDLRQQSLGLRLTDEKPASATANHAFIQILRKHIHSFTIKDILKDEGGNIYIPLLGGTGGESFWFIKLAHSKPPLASLIDPENTVHVSFGQKGTFTKKHDLSEKVDWSALKSVFDELLINLKPKAEAEADDEEGDDEPAPGEVPIPEEQRELASRLKRKLKTTKKNLEKMRSELPGDGEAKRSRIEAQHLQQFAYLIKSEAHELVIEGIQTSTGDDIRVPLDPDLTAGQNIEAAFARTRKLERKTQ
;
A
#
# COMPACT_ATOMS: atom_id res chain seq x y z
N MET A 1 24.61 -21.86 -10.23
CA MET A 1 24.75 -20.41 -10.55
C MET A 1 24.69 -19.60 -9.25
N LYS A 2 25.19 -18.35 -9.19
CA LYS A 2 25.07 -17.51 -7.97
C LYS A 2 24.70 -16.07 -8.33
N LEU A 3 23.99 -15.36 -7.46
CA LEU A 3 23.66 -13.94 -7.66
C LEU A 3 24.47 -13.08 -6.70
N LYS A 4 25.39 -12.28 -7.22
CA LYS A 4 26.12 -11.28 -6.42
C LYS A 4 25.25 -10.03 -6.29
N VAL A 5 24.78 -9.73 -5.08
CA VAL A 5 23.93 -8.54 -4.86
C VAL A 5 24.80 -7.29 -4.83
N LEU A 6 24.40 -6.30 -5.63
CA LEU A 6 25.14 -5.04 -5.81
C LEU A 6 24.46 -3.88 -5.07
N LYS A 7 23.14 -3.79 -5.18
CA LYS A 7 22.35 -2.69 -4.61
C LYS A 7 21.00 -3.20 -4.14
N THR A 8 20.46 -2.54 -3.13
CA THR A 8 19.21 -2.94 -2.48
C THR A 8 18.28 -1.74 -2.27
N TRP A 9 16.98 -1.92 -2.48
CA TRP A 9 15.97 -0.88 -2.29
C TRP A 9 14.66 -1.46 -1.79
N VAL A 10 13.74 -0.60 -1.39
CA VAL A 10 12.33 -0.91 -1.15
C VAL A 10 11.47 0.00 -2.04
N SER A 11 10.47 -0.57 -2.70
CA SER A 11 9.43 0.18 -3.41
C SER A 11 8.30 0.56 -2.46
N LYS A 12 7.52 1.59 -2.83
CA LYS A 12 6.30 1.99 -2.11
C LYS A 12 5.26 0.87 -2.05
N ASP A 13 5.27 -0.04 -3.01
CA ASP A 13 4.33 -1.17 -3.10
C ASP A 13 4.73 -2.39 -2.26
N PHE A 14 5.48 -2.18 -1.17
CA PHE A 14 5.96 -3.23 -0.26
C PHE A 14 6.80 -4.32 -0.96
N THR A 15 7.59 -3.91 -1.96
CA THR A 15 8.50 -4.82 -2.67
C THR A 15 9.95 -4.52 -2.28
N ILE A 16 10.69 -5.53 -1.84
CA ILE A 16 12.15 -5.42 -1.64
C ILE A 16 12.82 -5.75 -2.97
N ILE A 17 13.79 -4.94 -3.37
CA ILE A 17 14.45 -5.03 -4.68
C ILE A 17 15.94 -5.21 -4.48
N PHE A 18 16.50 -6.30 -5.00
CA PHE A 18 17.94 -6.53 -5.07
C PHE A 18 18.40 -6.47 -6.52
N GLN A 19 19.20 -5.46 -6.87
CA GLN A 19 19.96 -5.53 -8.10
C GLN A 19 21.13 -6.48 -7.88
N ALA A 20 21.18 -7.54 -8.68
CA ALA A 20 22.22 -8.54 -8.65
C ALA A 20 22.93 -8.65 -10.00
N SER A 21 24.15 -9.18 -9.97
CA SER A 21 24.87 -9.64 -11.15
C SER A 21 24.96 -11.17 -11.10
N PRO A 22 24.48 -11.88 -12.13
CA PRO A 22 24.61 -13.32 -12.19
C PRO A 22 26.08 -13.71 -12.38
N VAL A 23 26.58 -14.58 -11.51
CA VAL A 23 27.87 -15.25 -11.62
C VAL A 23 27.59 -16.62 -12.21
N ALA A 24 27.69 -16.69 -13.54
CA ALA A 24 27.45 -17.89 -14.34
C ALA A 24 28.38 -17.88 -15.58
N PRO A 25 28.63 -19.03 -16.20
CA PRO A 25 29.30 -19.10 -17.50
C PRO A 25 28.62 -18.18 -18.52
N LYS A 26 29.42 -17.51 -19.36
CA LYS A 26 28.92 -16.52 -20.36
C LYS A 26 27.94 -17.13 -21.37
N GLU A 27 28.01 -18.44 -21.58
CA GLU A 27 27.20 -19.21 -22.52
C GLU A 27 25.70 -19.24 -22.16
N LEU A 28 25.32 -18.91 -20.93
CA LEU A 28 23.92 -18.87 -20.50
C LEU A 28 23.13 -17.66 -21.02
N GLY A 29 23.76 -16.70 -21.71
CA GLY A 29 23.08 -15.55 -22.32
C GLY A 29 22.39 -14.59 -21.35
N LEU A 30 22.69 -14.68 -20.05
CA LEU A 30 22.01 -13.90 -19.02
C LEU A 30 22.43 -12.42 -19.03
N PRO A 31 21.50 -11.48 -18.72
CA PRO A 31 21.83 -10.07 -18.59
C PRO A 31 22.92 -9.81 -17.54
N LYS A 32 23.80 -8.83 -17.80
CA LYS A 32 24.88 -8.46 -16.85
C LYS A 32 24.35 -7.99 -15.48
N LYS A 33 23.13 -7.44 -15.47
CA LYS A 33 22.43 -6.96 -14.28
C LYS A 33 20.99 -7.45 -14.34
N ILE A 34 20.53 -7.99 -13.22
CA ILE A 34 19.15 -8.42 -13.02
C ILE A 34 18.63 -7.81 -11.71
N HIS A 35 17.33 -7.71 -11.58
CA HIS A 35 16.64 -7.24 -10.39
C HIS A 35 15.78 -8.37 -9.84
N MET A 36 16.07 -8.78 -8.61
CA MET A 36 15.24 -9.70 -7.86
C MET A 36 14.26 -8.92 -6.99
N LEU A 37 12.98 -9.25 -7.16
CA LEU A 37 11.83 -8.61 -6.56
C LEU A 37 11.22 -9.56 -5.54
N LEU A 38 11.14 -9.14 -4.28
CA LEU A 38 10.45 -9.86 -3.21
C LEU A 38 9.19 -9.06 -2.90
N ASP A 39 8.05 -9.53 -3.38
CA ASP A 39 6.77 -8.84 -3.25
C ASP A 39 6.06 -9.30 -1.97
N LEU A 40 5.66 -8.35 -1.11
CA LEU A 40 5.03 -8.63 0.18
C LEU A 40 3.53 -8.33 0.20
N ARG A 41 2.90 -8.23 -0.98
CA ARG A 41 1.44 -8.06 -1.09
C ARG A 41 0.74 -9.41 -1.00
N GLN A 42 -0.38 -9.47 -0.28
CA GLN A 42 -1.12 -10.73 -0.10
C GLN A 42 -1.49 -11.45 -1.41
N GLN A 43 -1.80 -10.69 -2.46
CA GLN A 43 -2.25 -11.22 -3.75
C GLN A 43 -1.10 -11.66 -4.67
N SER A 44 0.11 -11.16 -4.42
CA SER A 44 1.26 -11.35 -5.32
C SER A 44 2.53 -11.69 -4.56
N LEU A 45 2.38 -12.26 -3.35
CA LEU A 45 3.48 -12.70 -2.51
C LEU A 45 4.33 -13.68 -3.29
N GLY A 46 5.61 -13.39 -3.42
CA GLY A 46 6.53 -14.25 -4.14
C GLY A 46 7.80 -13.53 -4.56
N LEU A 47 8.59 -14.26 -5.34
CA LEU A 47 9.81 -13.74 -5.94
C LEU A 47 9.69 -13.70 -7.45
N ARG A 48 10.26 -12.66 -8.04
CA ARG A 48 10.37 -12.49 -9.49
C ARG A 48 11.74 -11.95 -9.84
N LEU A 49 12.29 -12.41 -10.95
CA LEU A 49 13.49 -11.83 -11.54
C LEU A 49 13.10 -11.05 -12.79
N THR A 50 13.69 -9.89 -13.00
CA THR A 50 13.49 -9.04 -14.18
C THR A 50 14.81 -8.35 -14.54
N ASP A 51 14.96 -7.94 -15.78
CA ASP A 51 16.05 -7.09 -16.25
C ASP A 51 15.83 -5.60 -15.90
N GLU A 52 14.57 -5.16 -15.84
CA GLU A 52 14.21 -3.77 -15.56
C GLU A 52 14.16 -3.43 -14.07
N LYS A 53 14.62 -2.22 -13.73
CA LYS A 53 14.48 -1.71 -12.37
C LYS A 53 13.07 -1.14 -12.19
N PRO A 54 12.29 -1.57 -11.17
CA PRO A 54 10.99 -0.98 -10.90
C PRO A 54 11.06 0.52 -10.61
N ALA A 55 10.06 1.25 -11.08
CA ALA A 55 9.90 2.67 -10.79
C ALA A 55 9.65 2.90 -9.27
N SER A 56 10.10 4.04 -8.75
CA SER A 56 9.84 4.49 -7.37
C SER A 56 10.43 3.62 -6.24
N ALA A 57 11.73 3.32 -6.31
CA ALA A 57 12.46 2.59 -5.26
C ALA A 57 13.33 3.52 -4.40
N THR A 58 13.26 3.37 -3.07
CA THR A 58 14.11 4.11 -2.11
C THR A 58 15.15 3.21 -1.47
N ALA A 59 16.38 3.72 -1.36
CA ALA A 59 17.45 3.07 -0.59
C ALA A 59 17.39 3.46 0.89
N ASN A 60 16.69 4.55 1.21
CA ASN A 60 16.57 5.09 2.55
C ASN A 60 15.34 4.52 3.26
N HIS A 61 15.36 3.20 3.51
CA HIS A 61 14.31 2.49 4.24
C HIS A 61 14.95 1.72 5.39
N ALA A 62 14.31 1.69 6.57
CA ALA A 62 14.88 1.09 7.77
C ALA A 62 15.32 -0.37 7.57
N PHE A 63 14.52 -1.19 6.87
CA PHE A 63 14.90 -2.55 6.48
C PHE A 63 16.23 -2.61 5.70
N ILE A 64 16.40 -1.71 4.72
CA ILE A 64 17.61 -1.64 3.88
C ILE A 64 18.81 -1.13 4.66
N GLN A 65 18.62 -0.15 5.53
CA GLN A 65 19.69 0.37 6.38
C GLN A 65 20.19 -0.69 7.36
N ILE A 66 19.29 -1.44 7.99
CA ILE A 66 19.64 -2.52 8.91
C ILE A 66 20.31 -3.66 8.14
N LEU A 67 19.78 -4.07 6.99
CA LEU A 67 20.41 -5.07 6.12
C LEU A 67 21.87 -4.71 5.80
N ARG A 68 22.11 -3.48 5.33
CA ARG A 68 23.45 -3.01 4.96
C ARG A 68 24.39 -2.82 6.14
N LYS A 69 23.85 -2.51 7.33
CA LYS A 69 24.63 -2.40 8.58
C LYS A 69 25.24 -3.75 8.95
N HIS A 70 24.49 -4.84 8.77
CA HIS A 70 24.93 -6.17 9.16
C HIS A 70 25.62 -6.93 8.03
N ILE A 71 25.21 -6.70 6.79
CA ILE A 71 25.71 -7.43 5.61
C ILE A 71 25.95 -6.43 4.48
N HIS A 72 27.19 -5.95 4.38
CA HIS A 72 27.55 -4.93 3.39
C HIS A 72 27.53 -5.46 1.95
N SER A 73 28.00 -6.70 1.75
CA SER A 73 27.99 -7.39 0.47
C SER A 73 27.66 -8.86 0.70
N PHE A 74 26.83 -9.42 -0.18
CA PHE A 74 26.41 -10.81 -0.08
C PHE A 74 26.07 -11.42 -1.43
N THR A 75 26.13 -12.74 -1.45
CA THR A 75 25.77 -13.56 -2.61
C THR A 75 24.61 -14.48 -2.23
N ILE A 76 23.67 -14.65 -3.14
CA ILE A 76 22.56 -15.59 -3.02
C ILE A 76 22.90 -16.78 -3.91
N LYS A 77 23.04 -17.97 -3.31
CA LYS A 77 23.29 -19.21 -4.05
C LYS A 77 22.01 -19.97 -4.37
N ASP A 78 21.01 -19.81 -3.51
CA ASP A 78 19.78 -20.59 -3.57
C ASP A 78 18.63 -19.78 -2.97
N ILE A 79 17.40 -20.17 -3.30
CA ILE A 79 16.15 -19.63 -2.78
C ILE A 79 15.30 -20.85 -2.44
N LEU A 80 14.98 -20.99 -1.17
CA LEU A 80 14.43 -22.19 -0.58
C LEU A 80 12.98 -21.96 -0.16
N LYS A 81 12.11 -22.94 -0.31
CA LYS A 81 10.69 -22.85 0.04
C LYS A 81 10.28 -24.02 0.93
N ASP A 82 9.47 -23.75 1.95
CA ASP A 82 8.86 -24.80 2.78
C ASP A 82 7.45 -25.19 2.28
N GLU A 83 6.90 -26.26 2.83
CA GLU A 83 5.53 -26.73 2.51
C GLU A 83 4.45 -25.71 2.90
N GLY A 84 4.72 -24.88 3.92
CA GLY A 84 3.86 -23.78 4.34
C GLY A 84 3.87 -22.57 3.40
N GLY A 85 4.68 -22.60 2.34
CA GLY A 85 4.79 -21.54 1.36
C GLY A 85 5.64 -20.34 1.80
N ASN A 86 6.35 -20.44 2.93
CA ASN A 86 7.36 -19.47 3.31
C ASN A 86 8.60 -19.64 2.42
N ILE A 87 9.28 -18.53 2.16
CA ILE A 87 10.46 -18.52 1.31
C ILE A 87 11.66 -18.02 2.11
N TYR A 88 12.77 -18.73 2.03
CA TYR A 88 14.00 -18.48 2.73
C TYR A 88 15.08 -18.15 1.72
N ILE A 89 15.76 -17.02 1.92
CA ILE A 89 16.79 -16.52 1.01
C ILE A 89 18.09 -16.43 1.81
N PRO A 90 18.95 -17.46 1.73
CA PRO A 90 20.29 -17.41 2.28
C PRO A 90 21.11 -16.25 1.71
N LEU A 91 21.65 -15.44 2.61
CA LEU A 91 22.52 -14.31 2.33
C LEU A 91 23.94 -14.66 2.80
N LEU A 92 24.80 -15.01 1.86
CA LEU A 92 26.18 -15.39 2.16
C LEU A 92 27.08 -14.15 2.08
N GLY A 93 27.51 -13.65 3.23
CA GLY A 93 28.39 -12.49 3.33
C GLY A 93 29.88 -12.83 3.21
N GLY A 94 30.66 -11.84 2.74
CA GLY A 94 32.12 -11.96 2.58
C GLY A 94 32.56 -12.66 1.28
N THR A 95 33.87 -12.74 1.05
CA THR A 95 34.48 -13.40 -0.13
C THR A 95 34.36 -14.92 -0.09
N GLY A 96 34.18 -15.51 1.10
CA GLY A 96 34.07 -16.95 1.34
C GLY A 96 32.69 -17.46 1.81
N GLY A 97 31.74 -16.59 2.16
CA GLY A 97 30.47 -17.00 2.79
C GLY A 97 30.58 -17.24 4.30
N GLU A 98 31.46 -16.49 4.97
CA GLU A 98 31.79 -16.64 6.40
C GLU A 98 30.65 -16.22 7.33
N SER A 99 29.75 -15.34 6.86
CA SER A 99 28.54 -14.95 7.59
C SER A 99 27.28 -15.47 6.88
N PHE A 100 26.48 -16.21 7.64
CA PHE A 100 25.23 -16.83 7.17
C PHE A 100 24.03 -16.11 7.77
N TRP A 101 23.46 -15.18 7.00
CA TRP A 101 22.19 -14.56 7.34
C TRP A 101 21.13 -15.08 6.39
N PHE A 102 19.86 -14.86 6.69
CA PHE A 102 18.81 -15.16 5.74
C PHE A 102 17.64 -14.20 5.85
N ILE A 103 16.91 -14.07 4.76
CA ILE A 103 15.60 -13.41 4.76
C ILE A 103 14.52 -14.47 4.71
N LYS A 104 13.59 -14.42 5.66
CA LYS A 104 12.35 -15.20 5.62
C LYS A 104 11.23 -14.33 5.08
N LEU A 105 10.62 -14.74 3.98
CA LEU A 105 9.33 -14.25 3.51
C LEU A 105 8.25 -15.16 4.06
N ALA A 106 7.57 -14.71 5.11
CA ALA A 106 6.48 -15.44 5.73
C ALA A 106 5.20 -15.35 4.87
N HIS A 107 4.59 -16.51 4.59
CA HIS A 107 3.26 -16.62 4.00
C HIS A 107 2.17 -16.35 5.06
N SER A 108 2.34 -15.29 5.84
CA SER A 108 1.39 -14.83 6.84
C SER A 108 0.33 -13.91 6.22
N LYS A 109 -0.75 -13.65 6.97
CA LYS A 109 -1.77 -12.65 6.62
C LYS A 109 -1.69 -11.48 7.61
N PRO A 110 -1.00 -10.37 7.29
CA PRO A 110 -0.34 -10.03 6.02
C PRO A 110 1.09 -10.61 5.90
N PRO A 111 1.67 -10.67 4.68
CA PRO A 111 3.02 -11.19 4.47
C PRO A 111 4.10 -10.30 5.11
N LEU A 112 5.19 -10.93 5.52
CA LEU A 112 6.30 -10.28 6.22
C LEU A 112 7.64 -10.78 5.70
N ALA A 113 8.58 -9.86 5.48
CA ALA A 113 9.98 -10.15 5.25
C ALA A 113 10.78 -9.87 6.52
N SER A 114 11.48 -10.88 7.04
CA SER A 114 12.29 -10.77 8.25
C SER A 114 13.75 -11.05 7.94
N LEU A 115 14.64 -10.15 8.37
CA LEU A 115 16.09 -10.36 8.32
C LEU A 115 16.54 -11.05 9.60
N ILE A 116 17.16 -12.22 9.45
CA ILE A 116 17.49 -13.14 10.53
C ILE A 116 18.98 -13.45 10.48
N ASP A 117 19.61 -13.48 11.65
CA ASP A 117 21.04 -13.76 11.81
C ASP A 117 21.31 -15.27 11.99
N PRO A 118 22.60 -15.70 12.06
CA PRO A 118 22.94 -17.12 12.24
C PRO A 118 22.43 -17.71 13.55
N GLU A 119 22.17 -16.88 14.57
CA GLU A 119 21.69 -17.29 15.89
C GLU A 119 20.15 -17.39 15.94
N ASN A 120 19.47 -17.16 14.81
CA ASN A 120 18.02 -17.09 14.66
C ASN A 120 17.37 -15.88 15.37
N THR A 121 18.11 -14.79 15.54
CA THR A 121 17.54 -13.51 16.00
C THR A 121 16.99 -12.72 14.82
N VAL A 122 15.75 -12.26 14.93
CA VAL A 122 15.12 -11.35 13.97
C VAL A 122 15.55 -9.91 14.26
N HIS A 123 16.27 -9.27 13.34
CA HIS A 123 16.74 -7.87 13.53
C HIS A 123 15.75 -6.84 13.01
N VAL A 124 15.06 -7.15 11.93
CA VAL A 124 14.04 -6.28 11.35
C VAL A 124 13.02 -7.10 10.58
N SER A 125 11.75 -6.71 10.68
CA SER A 125 10.67 -7.23 9.87
C SER A 125 9.98 -6.11 9.10
N PHE A 126 9.63 -6.36 7.84
CA PHE A 126 8.98 -5.40 6.95
C PHE A 126 7.78 -6.05 6.26
N GLY A 127 6.68 -5.32 6.15
CA GLY A 127 5.53 -5.72 5.35
C GLY A 127 4.44 -4.65 5.38
N GLN A 128 3.19 -5.04 5.05
CA GLN A 128 2.08 -4.09 4.93
C GLN A 128 1.72 -3.38 6.25
N LYS A 129 1.99 -4.00 7.40
CA LYS A 129 1.78 -3.39 8.73
C LYS A 129 2.88 -2.39 9.12
N GLY A 130 3.91 -2.24 8.31
CA GLY A 130 5.04 -1.34 8.56
C GLY A 130 6.36 -2.07 8.76
N THR A 131 7.32 -1.37 9.36
CA THR A 131 8.65 -1.91 9.69
C THR A 131 8.81 -2.01 11.20
N PHE A 132 9.19 -3.20 11.68
CA PHE A 132 9.40 -3.51 13.09
C PHE A 132 10.88 -3.80 13.33
N THR A 133 11.52 -3.06 14.23
CA THR A 133 12.97 -3.16 14.51
C THR A 133 13.28 -3.73 15.89
N LYS A 134 12.27 -4.16 16.65
CA LYS A 134 12.46 -4.81 17.93
C LYS A 134 12.99 -6.22 17.72
N LYS A 135 14.20 -6.47 18.23
CA LYS A 135 14.82 -7.80 18.20
C LYS A 135 14.02 -8.80 18.99
N HIS A 136 13.87 -9.99 18.43
CA HIS A 136 13.23 -11.14 19.06
C HIS A 136 13.74 -12.42 18.42
N ASP A 137 13.64 -13.53 19.13
CA ASP A 137 14.01 -14.83 18.61
C ASP A 137 12.99 -15.32 17.58
N LEU A 138 13.47 -16.00 16.55
CA LEU A 138 12.61 -16.68 15.59
C LEU A 138 11.83 -17.77 16.33
N SER A 139 10.50 -17.71 16.25
CA SER A 139 9.59 -18.60 16.98
C SER A 139 9.79 -20.08 16.66
N GLU A 140 10.25 -20.39 15.45
CA GLU A 140 10.44 -21.76 14.96
C GLU A 140 11.81 -21.86 14.30
N LYS A 141 12.63 -22.82 14.73
CA LYS A 141 13.91 -23.11 14.05
C LYS A 141 13.63 -23.64 12.65
N VAL A 142 14.37 -23.14 11.68
CA VAL A 142 14.25 -23.57 10.28
C VAL A 142 14.95 -24.91 10.11
N ASP A 143 14.21 -25.92 9.67
CA ASP A 143 14.78 -27.17 9.18
C ASP A 143 15.20 -27.00 7.72
N TRP A 144 16.48 -26.70 7.51
CA TRP A 144 17.04 -26.47 6.18
C TRP A 144 17.00 -27.71 5.26
N SER A 145 16.90 -28.91 5.83
CA SER A 145 16.89 -30.16 5.06
C SER A 145 15.55 -30.45 4.40
N ALA A 146 14.46 -29.93 4.97
CA ALA A 146 13.10 -30.07 4.45
C ALA A 146 12.74 -29.06 3.36
N LEU A 147 13.62 -28.09 3.08
CA LEU A 147 13.34 -27.02 2.12
C LEU A 147 13.63 -27.43 0.68
N LYS A 148 12.78 -27.00 -0.25
CA LYS A 148 12.96 -27.23 -1.68
C LYS A 148 13.52 -25.99 -2.35
N SER A 149 14.53 -26.15 -3.21
CA SER A 149 15.02 -25.05 -4.04
C SER A 149 13.99 -24.68 -5.10
N VAL A 150 13.71 -23.38 -5.23
CA VAL A 150 12.92 -22.78 -6.32
C VAL A 150 13.77 -21.85 -7.18
N PHE A 151 15.09 -21.90 -7.00
CA PHE A 151 16.00 -20.97 -7.66
C PHE A 151 16.06 -21.19 -9.17
N ASP A 152 16.06 -22.45 -9.62
CA ASP A 152 16.16 -22.79 -11.04
C ASP A 152 14.86 -22.43 -11.81
N GLU A 153 13.69 -22.61 -11.19
CA GLU A 153 12.39 -22.20 -11.75
C GLU A 153 12.35 -20.68 -12.04
N LEU A 154 12.89 -19.88 -11.12
CA LEU A 154 12.96 -18.43 -11.29
C LEU A 154 13.88 -18.01 -12.44
N LEU A 155 14.92 -18.80 -12.73
CA LEU A 155 15.87 -18.53 -13.80
C LEU A 155 15.31 -18.85 -15.20
N ILE A 156 14.43 -19.84 -15.31
CA ILE A 156 13.78 -20.19 -16.58
C ILE A 156 13.01 -18.99 -17.14
N ASN A 157 12.33 -18.24 -16.27
CA ASN A 157 11.59 -17.04 -16.64
C ASN A 157 12.47 -15.87 -17.14
N LEU A 158 13.79 -15.95 -16.95
CA LEU A 158 14.73 -14.88 -17.31
C LEU A 158 15.56 -15.21 -18.55
N LYS A 159 15.55 -16.45 -19.03
CA LYS A 159 16.14 -16.77 -20.33
C LYS A 159 15.35 -16.00 -21.39
N PRO A 160 16.00 -15.24 -22.30
CA PRO A 160 15.30 -14.73 -23.46
C PRO A 160 14.64 -15.92 -24.14
N LYS A 161 13.37 -15.79 -24.53
CA LYS A 161 12.70 -16.72 -25.45
C LYS A 161 13.45 -16.66 -26.78
N ALA A 162 14.62 -17.26 -26.84
CA ALA A 162 15.29 -17.59 -28.09
C ALA A 162 14.51 -18.78 -28.64
N GLU A 163 13.72 -18.51 -29.68
CA GLU A 163 13.20 -19.49 -30.64
C GLU A 163 12.85 -20.85 -30.03
N ALA A 164 11.69 -20.91 -29.36
CA ALA A 164 10.98 -22.18 -29.31
C ALA A 164 10.42 -22.41 -30.71
N GLU A 165 11.20 -23.14 -31.52
CA GLU A 165 10.68 -23.91 -32.64
C GLU A 165 9.44 -24.71 -32.21
N ALA A 166 8.60 -24.93 -33.21
CA ALA A 166 7.31 -25.58 -33.17
C ALA A 166 7.35 -27.03 -32.64
N ASP A 167 6.14 -27.56 -32.44
CA ASP A 167 5.78 -28.95 -32.09
C ASP A 167 5.90 -29.26 -30.59
N ASP A 168 4.91 -29.75 -29.85
CA ASP A 168 3.56 -30.25 -30.13
C ASP A 168 2.75 -30.09 -28.83
N GLU A 169 1.47 -29.69 -28.92
CA GLU A 169 0.36 -30.42 -28.28
C GLU A 169 -0.95 -29.78 -28.73
N GLU A 170 -1.61 -30.49 -29.65
CA GLU A 170 -2.99 -30.30 -30.05
C GLU A 170 -3.92 -30.27 -28.84
N GLY A 171 -4.72 -29.20 -28.77
CA GLY A 171 -5.87 -29.06 -27.90
C GLY A 171 -6.87 -28.18 -28.62
N ASP A 172 -7.63 -28.81 -29.50
CA ASP A 172 -8.70 -28.26 -30.34
C ASP A 172 -9.70 -27.43 -29.51
N ASP A 173 -9.79 -26.14 -29.82
CA ASP A 173 -11.01 -25.35 -29.69
C ASP A 173 -10.79 -24.04 -30.48
N GLU A 174 -11.27 -24.01 -31.72
CA GLU A 174 -11.38 -22.78 -32.50
C GLU A 174 -12.29 -21.76 -31.81
N PRO A 175 -11.91 -20.47 -31.77
CA PRO A 175 -12.91 -19.41 -31.85
C PRO A 175 -12.67 -18.48 -33.04
N ALA A 176 -13.82 -18.00 -33.54
CA ALA A 176 -14.06 -17.20 -34.73
C ALA A 176 -13.17 -15.94 -34.92
N PRO A 177 -13.05 -15.43 -36.17
CA PRO A 177 -12.08 -14.39 -36.51
C PRO A 177 -12.55 -13.01 -36.03
N GLY A 178 -11.75 -12.33 -35.22
CA GLY A 178 -11.88 -10.88 -35.03
C GLY A 178 -11.49 -10.28 -33.68
N GLU A 179 -11.24 -11.07 -32.63
CA GLU A 179 -10.76 -10.53 -31.35
C GLU A 179 -9.40 -11.13 -30.99
N VAL A 180 -8.36 -10.33 -31.16
CA VAL A 180 -7.05 -10.60 -30.54
C VAL A 180 -7.33 -10.81 -29.04
N PRO A 181 -7.00 -11.99 -28.46
CA PRO A 181 -7.27 -12.23 -27.05
C PRO A 181 -6.45 -11.23 -26.25
N ILE A 182 -7.16 -10.28 -25.62
CA ILE A 182 -6.56 -9.27 -24.75
C ILE A 182 -5.71 -10.02 -23.70
N PRO A 183 -4.38 -9.81 -23.68
CA PRO A 183 -3.48 -10.50 -22.75
C PRO A 183 -3.99 -10.42 -21.32
N GLU A 184 -3.79 -11.46 -20.51
CA GLU A 184 -4.31 -11.52 -19.13
C GLU A 184 -3.95 -10.28 -18.29
N GLU A 185 -2.75 -9.73 -18.51
CA GLU A 185 -2.28 -8.49 -17.89
C GLU A 185 -3.16 -7.27 -18.24
N GLN A 186 -3.65 -7.19 -19.47
CA GLN A 186 -4.55 -6.13 -19.91
C GLN A 186 -5.98 -6.33 -19.38
N ARG A 187 -6.45 -7.58 -19.23
CA ARG A 187 -7.72 -7.88 -18.56
C ARG A 187 -7.67 -7.53 -17.07
N GLU A 188 -6.56 -7.84 -16.40
CA GLU A 188 -6.38 -7.51 -14.99
C GLU A 188 -6.32 -5.99 -14.80
N LEU A 189 -5.58 -5.27 -15.65
CA LEU A 189 -5.50 -3.82 -15.64
C LEU A 189 -6.86 -3.17 -15.92
N ALA A 190 -7.62 -3.67 -16.90
CA ALA A 190 -8.96 -3.21 -17.19
C ALA A 190 -9.93 -3.42 -16.01
N SER A 191 -9.85 -4.55 -15.31
CA SER A 191 -10.67 -4.83 -14.13
C SER A 191 -10.33 -3.89 -12.96
N ARG A 192 -9.03 -3.62 -12.73
CA ARG A 192 -8.55 -2.65 -11.73
C ARG A 192 -9.01 -1.24 -12.05
N LEU A 193 -8.93 -0.83 -13.32
CA LEU A 193 -9.43 0.47 -13.78
C LEU A 193 -10.95 0.60 -13.61
N LYS A 194 -11.72 -0.43 -13.99
CA LYS A 194 -13.18 -0.46 -13.76
C LYS A 194 -13.54 -0.33 -12.28
N ARG A 195 -12.80 -1.03 -11.40
CA ARG A 195 -13.01 -0.94 -9.95
C ARG A 195 -12.66 0.45 -9.42
N LYS A 196 -11.54 1.04 -9.83
CA LYS A 196 -11.17 2.41 -9.45
C LYS A 196 -12.23 3.41 -9.92
N LEU A 197 -12.70 3.30 -11.16
CA LEU A 197 -13.74 4.16 -11.73
C LEU A 197 -15.06 4.03 -10.96
N LYS A 198 -15.45 2.81 -10.57
CA LYS A 198 -16.63 2.59 -9.71
C LYS A 198 -16.48 3.28 -8.36
N THR A 199 -15.33 3.14 -7.71
CA THR A 199 -15.06 3.77 -6.41
C THR A 199 -15.04 5.30 -6.52
N THR A 200 -14.42 5.87 -7.55
CA THR A 200 -14.39 7.32 -7.74
C THR A 200 -15.78 7.88 -8.05
N LYS A 201 -16.61 7.18 -8.85
CA LYS A 201 -18.02 7.54 -9.06
C LYS A 201 -18.81 7.56 -7.75
N LYS A 202 -18.70 6.50 -6.95
CA LYS A 202 -19.38 6.43 -5.64
C LYS A 202 -18.92 7.54 -4.69
N ASN A 203 -17.63 7.86 -4.71
CA ASN A 203 -17.08 8.96 -3.91
C ASN A 203 -17.58 10.32 -4.39
N LEU A 204 -17.66 10.54 -5.71
CA LEU A 204 -18.22 11.77 -6.27
C LEU A 204 -19.71 11.92 -5.95
N GLU A 205 -20.50 10.85 -6.04
CA GLU A 205 -21.91 10.87 -5.62
C GLU A 205 -22.04 11.22 -4.14
N LYS A 206 -21.20 10.62 -3.28
CA LYS A 206 -21.17 10.95 -1.85
C LYS A 206 -20.79 12.42 -1.62
N MET A 207 -19.73 12.91 -2.25
CA MET A 207 -19.34 14.32 -2.13
C MET A 207 -20.43 15.26 -2.66
N ARG A 208 -21.12 14.88 -3.74
CA ARG A 208 -22.26 15.62 -4.28
C ARG A 208 -23.43 15.68 -3.30
N SER A 209 -23.69 14.59 -2.56
CA SER A 209 -24.70 14.59 -1.50
C SER A 209 -24.30 15.35 -0.23
N GLU A 210 -23.00 15.56 -0.02
CA GLU A 210 -22.45 16.25 1.16
C GLU A 210 -22.16 17.76 0.92
N LEU A 211 -22.32 18.22 -0.33
CA LEU A 211 -22.25 19.63 -0.69
C LEU A 211 -23.47 20.35 -0.10
N PRO A 212 -23.26 21.49 0.58
CA PRO A 212 -24.36 22.30 1.07
C PRO A 212 -25.28 22.73 -0.08
N GLY A 213 -26.57 22.84 0.19
CA GLY A 213 -27.52 23.41 -0.78
C GLY A 213 -27.18 24.87 -1.09
N ASP A 214 -27.59 25.35 -2.27
CA ASP A 214 -27.33 26.73 -2.69
C ASP A 214 -27.87 27.73 -1.66
N GLY A 215 -26.95 28.51 -1.08
CA GLY A 215 -27.27 29.52 -0.07
C GLY A 215 -27.41 29.01 1.36
N GLU A 216 -27.24 27.71 1.65
CA GLU A 216 -27.30 27.15 3.01
C GLU A 216 -26.25 27.78 3.94
N ALA A 217 -25.01 27.95 3.45
CA ALA A 217 -23.96 28.64 4.19
C ALA A 217 -24.32 30.11 4.50
N LYS A 218 -25.01 30.80 3.58
CA LYS A 218 -25.48 32.18 3.78
C LYS A 218 -26.59 32.25 4.83
N ARG A 219 -27.56 31.32 4.79
CA ARG A 219 -28.64 31.22 5.79
C ARG A 219 -28.08 30.94 7.19
N SER A 220 -27.19 29.95 7.31
CA SER A 220 -26.51 29.62 8.58
C SER A 220 -25.71 30.81 9.13
N ARG A 221 -25.13 31.63 8.26
CA ARG A 221 -24.42 32.87 8.67
C ARG A 221 -25.37 33.92 9.22
N ILE A 222 -26.50 34.13 8.56
CA ILE A 222 -27.56 35.07 8.99
C ILE A 222 -28.14 34.61 10.33
N GLU A 223 -28.43 33.32 10.50
CA GLU A 223 -28.91 32.73 11.76
C GLU A 223 -27.91 32.93 12.91
N ALA A 224 -26.62 32.69 12.67
CA ALA A 224 -25.58 32.91 13.68
C ALA A 224 -25.44 34.39 14.08
N GLN A 225 -25.61 35.32 13.13
CA GLN A 225 -25.62 36.76 13.39
C GLN A 225 -26.85 37.18 14.21
N HIS A 226 -28.02 36.65 13.89
CA HIS A 226 -29.24 36.91 14.67
C HIS A 226 -29.14 36.36 16.10
N LEU A 227 -28.61 35.14 16.28
CA LEU A 227 -28.35 34.60 17.63
C LEU A 227 -27.42 35.49 18.45
N GLN A 228 -26.38 36.04 17.83
CA GLN A 228 -25.45 36.95 18.50
C GLN A 228 -26.11 38.29 18.86
N GLN A 229 -26.90 38.85 17.95
CA GLN A 229 -27.56 40.15 18.13
C GLN A 229 -28.68 40.10 19.18
N PHE A 230 -29.43 39.00 19.22
CA PHE A 230 -30.58 38.79 20.10
C PHE A 230 -30.27 37.86 21.28
N ALA A 231 -28.98 37.69 21.61
CA ALA A 231 -28.52 36.81 22.69
C ALA A 231 -29.20 37.09 24.04
N TYR A 232 -29.58 38.35 24.28
CA TYR A 232 -30.27 38.79 25.51
C TYR A 232 -31.73 38.30 25.63
N LEU A 233 -32.33 37.81 24.54
CA LEU A 233 -33.69 37.25 24.53
C LEU A 233 -33.70 35.73 24.77
N ILE A 234 -32.53 35.09 24.79
CA ILE A 234 -32.41 33.64 24.97
C ILE A 234 -32.64 33.30 26.44
N LYS A 235 -33.75 32.58 26.72
CA LYS A 235 -34.03 32.03 28.05
C LYS A 235 -33.22 30.74 28.28
N SER A 236 -32.92 30.44 29.54
CA SER A 236 -32.37 29.14 29.94
C SER A 236 -33.32 28.01 29.53
N GLU A 237 -32.78 26.91 28.98
CA GLU A 237 -33.55 25.73 28.53
C GLU A 237 -34.50 25.98 27.35
N ALA A 238 -34.37 27.10 26.63
CA ALA A 238 -35.17 27.38 25.45
C ALA A 238 -34.73 26.49 24.26
N HIS A 239 -35.70 25.88 23.57
CA HIS A 239 -35.48 25.08 22.37
C HIS A 239 -35.42 25.92 21.07
N GLU A 240 -35.93 27.14 21.10
CA GLU A 240 -35.91 28.05 19.97
C GLU A 240 -35.84 29.51 20.43
N LEU A 241 -35.17 30.34 19.62
CA LEU A 241 -35.24 31.79 19.69
C LEU A 241 -36.24 32.25 18.65
N VAL A 242 -37.33 32.90 19.09
CA VAL A 242 -38.30 33.55 18.21
C VAL A 242 -37.99 35.04 18.18
N ILE A 243 -37.67 35.55 17.01
CA ILE A 243 -37.45 36.97 16.74
C ILE A 243 -38.67 37.46 15.99
N GLU A 244 -39.47 38.31 16.63
CA GLU A 244 -40.68 38.86 16.01
C GLU A 244 -40.32 39.76 14.83
N GLY A 245 -41.15 39.74 13.78
CA GLY A 245 -40.91 40.44 12.52
C GLY A 245 -40.66 41.95 12.68
N ILE A 246 -41.20 42.56 13.73
CA ILE A 246 -40.98 43.97 14.10
C ILE A 246 -39.49 44.28 14.36
N GLN A 247 -38.72 43.29 14.81
CA GLN A 247 -37.30 43.41 15.13
C GLN A 247 -36.39 43.02 13.97
N THR A 248 -36.95 42.54 12.86
CA THR A 248 -36.20 42.09 11.68
C THR A 248 -36.30 43.13 10.56
N SER A 249 -35.30 43.20 9.68
CA SER A 249 -35.33 44.07 8.50
C SER A 249 -36.29 43.59 7.41
N THR A 250 -36.77 42.34 7.51
CA THR A 250 -37.64 41.70 6.52
C THR A 250 -39.12 41.71 6.90
N GLY A 251 -39.45 41.97 8.18
CA GLY A 251 -40.83 41.96 8.67
C GLY A 251 -41.40 40.58 8.99
N ASP A 252 -40.60 39.52 8.81
CA ASP A 252 -40.99 38.12 9.04
C ASP A 252 -40.48 37.63 10.39
N ASP A 253 -41.28 36.78 11.05
CA ASP A 253 -40.85 36.10 12.28
C ASP A 253 -39.75 35.08 11.96
N ILE A 254 -38.58 35.24 12.59
CA ILE A 254 -37.44 34.33 12.42
C ILE A 254 -37.37 33.40 13.63
N ARG A 255 -37.33 32.09 13.36
CA ARG A 255 -37.14 31.06 14.40
C ARG A 255 -35.78 30.43 14.24
N VAL A 256 -34.94 30.53 15.27
CA VAL A 256 -33.62 29.91 15.28
C VAL A 256 -33.59 28.79 16.31
N PRO A 257 -33.25 27.54 15.91
CA PRO A 257 -33.21 26.42 16.84
C PRO A 257 -32.05 26.57 17.82
N LEU A 258 -32.32 26.25 19.09
CA LEU A 258 -31.37 26.26 20.20
C LEU A 258 -31.23 24.84 20.78
N ASP A 259 -30.06 24.56 21.31
CA ASP A 259 -29.82 23.39 22.14
C ASP A 259 -30.11 23.75 23.61
N PRO A 260 -31.11 23.13 24.26
CA PRO A 260 -31.50 23.45 25.65
C PRO A 260 -30.40 23.10 26.65
N ASP A 261 -29.49 22.17 26.32
CA ASP A 261 -28.40 21.73 27.18
C ASP A 261 -27.20 22.70 27.14
N LEU A 262 -27.23 23.67 26.24
CA LEU A 262 -26.16 24.65 26.03
C LEU A 262 -26.56 26.04 26.52
N THR A 263 -25.60 26.76 27.08
CA THR A 263 -25.76 28.18 27.38
C THR A 263 -25.95 29.01 26.11
N ALA A 264 -26.50 30.22 26.22
CA ALA A 264 -26.64 31.15 25.09
C ALA A 264 -25.31 31.38 24.36
N GLY A 265 -24.21 31.52 25.10
CA GLY A 265 -22.86 31.67 24.52
C GLY A 265 -22.41 30.42 23.75
N GLN A 266 -22.63 29.22 24.29
CA GLN A 266 -22.28 27.96 23.62
C GLN A 266 -23.13 27.70 22.38
N ASN A 267 -24.41 28.07 22.39
CA ASN A 267 -25.29 28.02 21.23
C ASN A 267 -24.78 28.94 20.09
N ILE A 268 -24.34 30.15 20.43
CA ILE A 268 -23.74 31.11 19.48
C ILE A 268 -22.44 30.53 18.89
N GLU A 269 -21.54 30.02 19.73
CA GLU A 269 -20.30 29.39 19.26
C GLU A 269 -20.56 28.19 18.34
N ALA A 270 -21.51 27.33 18.71
CA ALA A 270 -21.92 26.19 17.90
C ALA A 270 -22.51 26.62 16.55
N ALA A 271 -23.30 27.69 16.51
CA ALA A 271 -23.83 28.26 15.27
C ALA A 271 -22.71 28.79 14.35
N PHE A 272 -21.75 29.55 14.88
CA PHE A 272 -20.60 30.02 14.09
C PHE A 272 -19.68 28.87 13.63
N ALA A 273 -19.51 27.83 14.46
CA ALA A 273 -18.75 26.64 14.09
C ALA A 273 -19.41 25.88 12.92
N ARG A 274 -20.74 25.74 12.93
CA ARG A 274 -21.52 25.17 11.82
C ARG A 274 -21.35 25.99 10.54
N THR A 275 -21.49 27.31 10.62
CA THR A 275 -21.30 28.21 9.48
C THR A 275 -19.90 28.09 8.86
N ARG A 276 -18.82 28.12 9.66
CA ARG A 276 -17.45 27.95 9.15
C ARG A 276 -17.25 26.59 8.47
N LYS A 277 -17.89 25.53 8.99
CA LYS A 277 -17.83 24.19 8.41
C LYS A 277 -18.54 24.14 7.05
N LEU A 278 -19.67 24.83 6.89
CA LEU A 278 -20.38 24.95 5.63
C LEU A 278 -19.61 25.80 4.61
N GLU A 279 -19.09 26.97 5.01
CA GLU A 279 -18.29 27.84 4.14
C GLU A 279 -17.04 27.12 3.57
N ARG A 280 -16.36 26.33 4.41
CA ARG A 280 -15.21 25.49 3.99
C ARG A 280 -15.57 24.37 3.01
N LYS A 281 -16.83 23.94 2.96
CA LYS A 281 -17.30 22.92 2.02
C LYS A 281 -17.70 23.50 0.66
N THR A 282 -17.99 24.80 0.60
CA THR A 282 -18.38 25.52 -0.62
C THR A 282 -17.21 26.21 -1.34
N GLN A 283 -16.05 26.37 -0.69
CA GLN A 283 -14.80 26.88 -1.29
C GLN A 283 -13.98 25.73 -1.90
#